data_AF-A0A0G2EI22-F1
#
_entry.id   AF-A0A0G2EI22-F1
#
_cell.length_a   1.000
_cell.length_b   1.000
_cell.length_c   1.000
_cell.angle_alpha   90.00
_cell.angle_beta   90.00
_cell.angle_gamma   90.00
#
_symmetry.space_group_name_H-M   'P 1'
#
loop_
_entity.id
_entity.type
_entity.pdbx_description
1 polymer ?
#
loop_
_entity_poly.entity_id
_entity_poly.type
_entity_poly.pdbx_seq_one_letter_code
_entity_poly.pdbx_strand_id
1 'polypeptide(L)'
;MSATDNLRISIQALISAIEAQPEFAPQQAARKGKIYFMWDFVNNTLRMLLAAGSNTETKSDVMQRSMFANILFNDTTGKLTMMTDGDTSEFNADVKAKSEDVQNKAGEWGVAEGLLSA
;
A
#
# COMPACT_ATOMS: atom_id res chain seq x y z
N MET A 1 -15.18 3.56 15.35
CA MET A 1 -14.52 3.89 14.07
C MET A 1 -14.92 2.82 13.06
N SER A 2 -15.31 3.17 11.83
CA SER A 2 -15.73 2.17 10.85
C SER A 2 -14.53 1.36 10.32
N ALA A 3 -14.76 0.16 9.76
CA ALA A 3 -13.70 -0.61 9.13
C ALA A 3 -13.04 0.16 7.97
N THR A 4 -13.83 0.91 7.22
CA THR A 4 -13.36 1.83 6.17
C THR A 4 -12.45 2.94 6.73
N ASP A 5 -12.82 3.56 7.85
CA ASP A 5 -11.99 4.58 8.50
C ASP A 5 -10.68 3.98 9.00
N ASN A 6 -10.71 2.78 9.59
CA ASN A 6 -9.51 2.08 10.06
C ASN A 6 -8.54 1.80 8.90
N LEU A 7 -9.03 1.27 7.79
CA LEU A 7 -8.21 1.01 6.61
C LEU A 7 -7.64 2.31 6.03
N ARG A 8 -8.46 3.36 5.92
CA ARG A 8 -8.00 4.68 5.45
C ARG A 8 -6.87 5.23 6.32
N ILE A 9 -7.02 5.20 7.64
CA ILE A 9 -6.01 5.70 8.59
C ILE A 9 -4.71 4.90 8.47
N SER A 10 -4.81 3.57 8.36
CA SER A 10 -3.66 2.69 8.19
C SER A 10 -2.91 2.99 6.87
N ILE A 11 -3.63 3.16 5.75
CA ILE A 11 -3.04 3.54 4.46
C ILE A 11 -2.34 4.90 4.55
N GLN A 12 -2.95 5.89 5.21
CA GLN A 12 -2.33 7.20 5.40
C GLN A 12 -1.06 7.12 6.25
N ALA A 13 -1.05 6.30 7.30
CA ALA A 13 0.12 6.07 8.14
C ALA A 13 1.27 5.42 7.33
N LEU A 14 0.95 4.45 6.46
CA LEU A 14 1.91 3.84 5.54
C LEU A 14 2.48 4.87 4.56
N ILE A 15 1.64 5.72 3.96
CA ILE A 15 2.09 6.80 3.06
C ILE A 15 3.10 7.70 3.77
N SER A 16 2.78 8.18 4.98
CA SER A 16 3.70 9.02 5.76
C SER A 16 5.01 8.32 6.12
N ALA A 17 5.00 7.00 6.33
CA ALA A 17 6.21 6.23 6.57
C ALA A 17 7.11 6.10 5.34
N ILE A 18 6.50 5.97 4.16
CA ILE A 18 7.23 5.94 2.89
C ILE A 18 7.84 7.33 2.61
N GLU A 19 7.08 8.40 2.86
CA GLU A 19 7.54 9.79 2.69
C GLU A 19 8.72 10.14 3.61
N ALA A 20 8.84 9.47 4.76
CA ALA A 20 9.94 9.62 5.70
C ALA A 20 11.23 8.87 5.30
N GLN A 21 11.22 8.05 4.24
CA GLN A 21 12.44 7.38 3.75
C GLN A 21 13.44 8.41 3.20
N PRO A 22 14.75 8.27 3.47
CA PRO A 22 15.78 9.17 2.94
C PRO A 22 15.76 9.28 1.40
N GLU A 23 15.44 8.19 0.71
CA GLU A 23 15.43 8.10 -0.74
C GLU A 23 14.14 8.67 -1.35
N PHE A 24 13.10 8.96 -0.55
CA PHE A 24 11.81 9.39 -1.08
C PHE A 24 11.92 10.72 -1.83
N ALA A 25 12.48 11.76 -1.21
CA ALA A 25 12.58 13.08 -1.84
C ALA A 25 13.28 13.08 -3.22
N PRO A 26 14.48 12.48 -3.38
CA PRO A 26 15.12 12.41 -4.69
C PRO A 26 14.34 11.54 -5.69
N GLN A 27 13.75 10.42 -5.26
CA GLN A 27 12.95 9.56 -6.13
C GLN A 27 11.65 10.22 -6.60
N GLN A 28 10.97 10.94 -5.70
CA GLN A 28 9.74 11.68 -5.99
C GLN A 28 10.00 12.79 -7.01
N ALA A 29 11.08 13.56 -6.85
CA ALA A 29 11.46 14.61 -7.79
C ALA A 29 11.69 14.04 -9.21
N ALA A 30 12.30 12.85 -9.30
CA ALA A 30 12.57 12.18 -10.56
C ALA A 30 11.40 11.30 -11.06
N ARG A 31 10.35 11.13 -10.25
CA ARG A 31 9.21 10.23 -10.48
C ARG A 31 9.62 8.81 -10.87
N LYS A 32 10.68 8.29 -10.24
CA LYS A 32 11.23 6.96 -10.50
C LYS A 32 11.88 6.38 -9.26
N GLY A 33 12.08 5.05 -9.28
CA GLY A 33 12.67 4.31 -8.16
C GLY A 33 11.63 3.59 -7.31
N LYS A 34 12.13 2.66 -6.50
CA LYS A 34 11.35 1.66 -5.76
C LYS A 34 10.48 2.27 -4.66
N ILE A 35 11.02 3.25 -3.93
CA ILE A 35 10.31 3.95 -2.86
C ILE A 35 9.19 4.81 -3.46
N TYR A 36 9.48 5.59 -4.51
CA TYR A 36 8.46 6.39 -5.18
C TYR A 36 7.38 5.53 -5.84
N PHE A 37 7.76 4.44 -6.50
CA PHE A 37 6.81 3.51 -7.11
C PHE A 37 5.81 2.98 -6.09
N MET A 38 6.30 2.51 -4.92
CA MET A 38 5.42 2.02 -3.87
C MET A 38 4.57 3.14 -3.24
N TRP A 39 5.13 4.35 -3.07
CA TRP A 39 4.35 5.50 -2.62
C TRP A 39 3.17 5.80 -3.57
N ASP A 40 3.41 5.84 -4.88
CA ASP A 40 2.35 6.12 -5.86
C ASP A 40 1.31 4.99 -5.91
N PHE A 41 1.76 3.74 -5.83
CA PHE A 41 0.88 2.57 -5.77
C PHE A 41 -0.08 2.62 -4.57
N VAL A 42 0.44 2.95 -3.38
CA VAL A 42 -0.35 3.07 -2.15
C VAL A 42 -1.26 4.30 -2.19
N ASN A 43 -0.79 5.45 -2.69
CA ASN A 43 -1.62 6.65 -2.89
C ASN A 43 -2.80 6.42 -3.85
N ASN A 44 -2.56 5.71 -4.95
CA ASN A 44 -3.63 5.34 -5.88
C ASN A 44 -4.65 4.40 -5.21
N THR A 45 -4.18 3.48 -4.36
CA THR A 45 -5.07 2.60 -3.58
C THR A 45 -5.94 3.41 -2.60
N LEU A 46 -5.39 4.43 -1.94
CA LEU A 46 -6.17 5.36 -1.11
C LEU A 46 -7.23 6.11 -1.92
N ARG A 47 -6.86 6.65 -3.10
CA ARG A 47 -7.80 7.33 -4.00
C ARG A 47 -8.95 6.40 -4.41
N MET A 48 -8.65 5.15 -4.72
CA MET A 48 -9.66 4.13 -5.04
C MET A 48 -10.58 3.84 -3.86
N LEU A 49 -10.03 3.69 -2.63
CA LEU A 49 -10.84 3.49 -1.43
C LEU A 49 -11.86 4.61 -1.23
N LEU A 50 -11.42 5.86 -1.40
CA LEU A 50 -12.29 7.04 -1.25
C LEU A 50 -13.35 7.15 -2.36
N ALA A 51 -13.07 6.61 -3.55
CA ALA A 51 -13.97 6.62 -4.70
C ALA A 51 -14.87 5.38 -4.80
N ALA A 52 -14.58 4.31 -4.04
CA ALA A 52 -15.21 3.01 -4.24
C ALA A 52 -16.74 3.02 -4.03
N GLY A 53 -17.25 3.85 -3.11
CA GLY A 53 -18.69 3.95 -2.85
C GLY A 53 -19.31 2.59 -2.56
N SER A 54 -20.31 2.18 -3.35
CA SER A 54 -20.92 0.85 -3.31
C SER A 54 -20.40 -0.13 -4.38
N ASN A 55 -19.37 0.25 -5.15
CA ASN A 55 -18.83 -0.58 -6.22
C ASN A 55 -17.98 -1.73 -5.66
N THR A 56 -18.55 -2.94 -5.67
CA THR A 56 -17.91 -4.15 -5.14
C THR A 56 -16.60 -4.51 -5.84
N GLU A 57 -16.49 -4.28 -7.15
CA GLU A 57 -15.27 -4.57 -7.91
C GLU A 57 -14.13 -3.66 -7.46
N THR A 58 -14.40 -2.34 -7.39
CA THR A 58 -13.41 -1.37 -6.88
C THR A 58 -13.01 -1.67 -5.44
N LYS A 59 -13.95 -2.14 -4.60
CA LYS A 59 -13.63 -2.54 -3.23
C LYS A 59 -12.73 -3.77 -3.19
N SER A 60 -13.03 -4.78 -4.01
CA SER A 60 -12.17 -5.97 -4.16
C SER A 60 -10.76 -5.58 -4.60
N ASP A 61 -10.64 -4.68 -5.56
CA ASP A 61 -9.33 -4.18 -6.02
C ASP A 61 -8.56 -3.49 -4.90
N VAL A 62 -9.21 -2.62 -4.11
CA VAL A 62 -8.56 -1.94 -2.97
C VAL A 62 -8.02 -2.96 -1.97
N MET A 63 -8.82 -3.98 -1.65
CA MET A 63 -8.42 -5.04 -0.74
C MET A 63 -7.21 -5.82 -1.29
N GLN A 64 -7.30 -6.30 -2.53
CA GLN A 64 -6.22 -7.08 -3.16
C GLN A 64 -4.94 -6.26 -3.33
N ARG A 65 -5.05 -4.98 -3.70
CA ARG A 65 -3.90 -4.07 -3.78
C ARG A 65 -3.25 -3.84 -2.43
N SER A 66 -4.03 -3.74 -1.36
CA SER A 66 -3.51 -3.59 0.00
C SER A 66 -2.71 -4.82 0.44
N MET A 67 -3.20 -6.03 0.12
CA MET A 67 -2.47 -7.27 0.35
C MET A 67 -1.21 -7.36 -0.51
N PHE A 68 -1.33 -7.02 -1.80
CA PHE A 68 -0.22 -7.07 -2.74
C PHE A 68 0.87 -6.06 -2.39
N ALA A 69 0.52 -4.88 -1.88
CA ALA A 69 1.49 -3.90 -1.39
C ALA A 69 2.42 -4.53 -0.34
N ASN A 70 1.87 -5.26 0.65
CA ASN A 70 2.68 -5.90 1.68
C ASN A 70 3.62 -6.99 1.10
N ILE A 71 3.16 -7.74 0.11
CA ILE A 71 4.03 -8.69 -0.63
C ILE A 71 5.20 -7.95 -1.28
N LEU A 72 4.94 -6.82 -1.94
CA LEU A 72 5.98 -6.03 -2.59
C LEU A 72 6.97 -5.39 -1.60
N PHE A 73 6.51 -4.88 -0.45
CA PHE A 73 7.39 -4.36 0.60
C PHE A 73 8.30 -5.44 1.20
N ASN A 74 7.91 -6.71 1.10
CA ASN A 74 8.66 -7.86 1.57
C ASN A 74 9.28 -8.69 0.44
N ASP A 75 9.35 -8.15 -0.79
CA ASP A 75 9.91 -8.88 -1.93
C ASP A 75 11.39 -9.16 -1.74
N THR A 76 11.73 -10.43 -1.53
CA THR A 76 13.12 -10.93 -1.51
C THR A 76 13.53 -11.56 -2.83
N THR A 77 12.64 -11.61 -3.82
CA THR A 77 12.92 -12.24 -5.12
C THR A 77 13.58 -11.30 -6.11
N GLY A 78 13.59 -10.00 -5.82
CA GLY A 78 14.16 -8.96 -6.68
C GLY A 78 13.26 -8.53 -7.83
N LYS A 79 12.04 -9.06 -7.93
CA LYS A 79 11.07 -8.69 -8.97
C LYS A 79 10.69 -7.22 -8.88
N LEU A 80 10.48 -6.70 -7.67
CA LEU A 80 10.18 -5.29 -7.48
C LEU A 80 11.34 -4.42 -7.96
N THR A 81 12.57 -4.79 -7.62
CA THR A 81 13.79 -4.11 -8.13
C THR A 81 13.86 -4.14 -9.66
N MET A 82 13.52 -5.26 -10.30
CA MET A 82 13.45 -5.34 -11.77
C MET A 82 12.37 -4.42 -12.37
N MET A 83 11.23 -4.27 -11.69
CA MET A 83 10.14 -3.37 -12.11
C MET A 83 10.49 -1.90 -11.93
N THR A 84 11.50 -1.59 -11.11
CA THR A 84 11.87 -0.22 -10.72
C THR A 84 13.29 0.12 -11.22
N ASP A 85 13.60 -0.26 -12.46
CA ASP A 85 14.84 0.03 -13.17
C ASP A 85 16.14 -0.36 -12.42
N GLY A 86 16.08 -1.44 -11.64
CA GLY A 86 17.24 -1.93 -10.88
C GLY A 86 17.51 -1.16 -9.57
N ASP A 87 16.56 -0.36 -9.09
CA ASP A 87 16.68 0.33 -7.81
C ASP A 87 16.76 -0.67 -6.62
N THR A 88 17.82 -0.52 -5.82
CA THR A 88 18.19 -1.37 -4.68
C THR A 88 17.90 -0.72 -3.33
N SER A 89 17.22 0.44 -3.28
CA SER A 89 16.84 1.13 -2.04
C SER A 89 15.98 0.23 -1.16
N GLU A 90 16.27 0.05 0.13
CA GLU A 90 15.50 -0.91 0.95
C GLU A 90 14.41 -0.25 1.79
N PHE A 91 13.30 -0.95 2.01
CA PHE A 91 12.26 -0.48 2.94
C PHE A 91 12.67 -0.77 4.38
N ASN A 92 12.62 0.26 5.24
CA ASN A 92 12.90 0.08 6.66
C ASN A 92 11.78 -0.73 7.39
N ALA A 93 12.05 -1.07 8.65
CA ALA A 93 11.12 -1.84 9.46
C ALA A 93 9.77 -1.14 9.72
N ASP A 94 9.75 0.19 9.80
CA ASP A 94 8.51 0.95 10.04
C ASP A 94 7.56 0.87 8.84
N VAL A 95 8.07 0.98 7.61
CA VAL A 95 7.27 0.78 6.39
C VAL A 95 6.71 -0.63 6.33
N LYS A 96 7.53 -1.65 6.63
CA LYS A 96 7.08 -3.06 6.62
C LYS A 96 6.02 -3.34 7.68
N ALA A 97 6.18 -2.79 8.89
CA ALA A 97 5.18 -2.93 9.95
C ALA A 97 3.85 -2.26 9.57
N LYS A 98 3.90 -1.08 8.95
CA LYS A 98 2.69 -0.37 8.50
C LYS A 98 2.04 -1.02 7.28
N SER A 99 2.80 -1.65 6.38
CA SER A 99 2.22 -2.42 5.28
C SER A 99 1.51 -3.69 5.76
N GLU A 100 2.03 -4.32 6.82
CA GLU A 100 1.36 -5.44 7.48
C GLU A 100 0.07 -4.98 8.16
N ASP A 101 0.06 -3.85 8.87
CA ASP A 101 -1.17 -3.29 9.44
C ASP A 101 -2.21 -2.99 8.34
N VAL A 102 -1.80 -2.40 7.22
CA VAL A 102 -2.70 -2.17 6.06
C VAL A 102 -3.28 -3.48 5.53
N GLN A 103 -2.46 -4.54 5.40
CA GLN A 103 -2.94 -5.86 4.98
C GLN A 103 -4.00 -6.40 5.96
N ASN A 104 -3.74 -6.32 7.26
CA ASN A 104 -4.66 -6.80 8.29
C ASN A 104 -5.98 -6.01 8.26
N LYS A 105 -5.91 -4.68 8.18
CA LYS A 105 -7.10 -3.82 8.08
C LYS A 105 -7.86 -4.01 6.78
N ALA A 106 -7.19 -4.34 5.68
CA ALA A 106 -7.84 -4.67 4.43
C ALA A 106 -8.60 -6.00 4.52
N GLY A 107 -8.06 -7.00 5.23
CA GLY A 107 -8.77 -8.25 5.52
C GLY A 107 -10.02 -8.04 6.38
N GLU A 108 -9.88 -7.32 7.49
CA GLU A 108 -11.01 -6.95 8.37
C GLU A 108 -12.09 -6.18 7.60
N TRP A 109 -11.68 -5.22 6.77
CA TRP A 109 -12.57 -4.46 5.91
C TRP A 109 -13.24 -5.33 4.84
N GLY A 110 -12.50 -6.25 4.22
CA GLY A 110 -13.03 -7.20 3.24
C GLY A 110 -14.13 -8.09 3.82
N VAL A 111 -14.01 -8.53 5.07
CA VAL A 111 -15.08 -9.25 5.78
C VAL A 111 -16.28 -8.35 6.03
N ALA A 112 -16.06 -7.12 6.50
CA ALA A 112 -17.13 -6.16 6.78
C ALA A 112 -17.93 -5.75 5.52
N GLU A 113 -17.28 -5.73 4.36
CA GLU A 113 -17.88 -5.41 3.06
C GLU A 113 -18.45 -6.64 2.33
N GLY A 114 -18.34 -7.85 2.92
CA GLY A 114 -18.81 -9.10 2.32
C GLY A 114 -17.99 -9.59 1.12
N LEU A 115 -16.73 -9.14 1.00
CA LEU A 115 -15.77 -9.56 -0.04
C LEU A 115 -15.07 -10.87 0.35
N LEU A 116 -14.92 -11.11 1.65
CA LEU A 116 -14.34 -12.31 2.23
C LEU A 116 -15.35 -12.96 3.17
N SER A 117 -15.27 -14.28 3.31
CA SER A 117 -15.93 -14.99 4.41
C SER A 117 -15.21 -14.69 5.72
N ALA A 118 -15.97 -14.53 6.80
CA ALA A 118 -15.47 -14.39 8.17
C ALA A 118 -14.81 -15.68 8.68
#